data_AF-E0NAC8-F1
#
_entry.id   AF-E0NAC8-F1
#
_cell.length_a   1.000
_cell.length_b   1.000
_cell.length_c   1.000
_cell.angle_alpha   90.00
_cell.angle_beta   90.00
_cell.angle_gamma   90.00
#
_symmetry.space_group_name_H-M   'P 1'
#
loop_
_entity.id
_entity.type
_entity.pdbx_description
1 polymer ?
#
loop_
_entity_poly.entity_id
_entity_poly.type
_entity_poly.pdbx_seq_one_letter_code
_entity_poly.pdbx_strand_id
1 'polypeptide(L)'
;MPIEKQKEKSMVDAVVKTPEFVPFTSVGIFRFGADITQYKNILETFMYEPPDEFRTEYYESPDSNLLIAVKKNKIISIFCYQELYFMGVNLIGLNFEDFKQLFHHPKSYGVDEYYLSNESYPTYVYEFDEIGVQAWEAKGKVVTIIAGG
;
A
#
# COMPACT_ATOMS: atom_id res chain seq x y z
N MET A 1 -35.82 -11.81 7.67
CA MET A 1 -35.11 -10.69 7.01
C MET A 1 -33.60 -10.86 7.20
N PRO A 2 -32.84 -11.28 6.17
CA PRO A 2 -31.37 -11.28 6.20
C PRO A 2 -30.70 -10.50 5.05
N ILE A 3 -31.47 -9.84 4.17
CA ILE A 3 -30.98 -9.32 2.88
C ILE A 3 -29.97 -8.17 3.05
N GLU A 4 -30.11 -7.32 4.06
CA GLU A 4 -29.24 -6.14 4.25
C GLU A 4 -27.83 -6.50 4.73
N LYS A 5 -27.68 -7.40 5.72
CA LYS A 5 -26.36 -7.80 6.25
C LYS A 5 -25.49 -8.54 5.22
N GLN A 6 -26.10 -9.33 4.34
CA GLN A 6 -25.37 -10.04 3.28
C GLN A 6 -24.89 -9.10 2.18
N LYS A 7 -25.70 -8.07 1.86
CA LYS A 7 -25.37 -7.06 0.86
C LYS A 7 -24.26 -6.11 1.35
N GLU A 8 -24.31 -5.73 2.63
CA GLU A 8 -23.28 -4.92 3.28
C GLU A 8 -21.94 -5.67 3.35
N LYS A 9 -21.94 -6.94 3.77
CA LYS A 9 -20.74 -7.80 3.73
C LYS A 9 -20.15 -7.93 2.31
N SER A 10 -21.01 -8.19 1.31
CA SER A 10 -20.60 -8.29 -0.10
C SER A 10 -20.03 -6.98 -0.66
N MET A 11 -20.48 -5.81 -0.18
CA MET A 11 -19.95 -4.51 -0.63
C MET A 11 -18.64 -4.18 0.07
N VAL A 12 -18.47 -4.53 1.36
CA VAL A 12 -17.18 -4.43 2.06
C VAL A 12 -16.15 -5.37 1.41
N ASP A 13 -16.55 -6.60 1.09
CA ASP A 13 -15.71 -7.57 0.37
C ASP A 13 -15.32 -7.08 -1.04
N ALA A 14 -16.16 -6.29 -1.72
CA ALA A 14 -15.88 -5.75 -3.06
C ALA A 14 -15.05 -4.45 -3.04
N VAL A 15 -15.21 -3.63 -2.01
CA VAL A 15 -14.47 -2.37 -1.83
C VAL A 15 -13.05 -2.62 -1.31
N VAL A 16 -12.81 -3.73 -0.61
CA VAL A 16 -11.47 -4.19 -0.21
C VAL A 16 -10.70 -4.82 -1.40
N LYS A 17 -11.40 -5.28 -2.45
CA LYS A 17 -10.82 -6.12 -3.51
C LYS A 17 -9.97 -5.40 -4.55
N THR A 18 -9.94 -4.08 -4.58
CA THR A 18 -9.13 -3.35 -5.57
C THR A 18 -8.56 -2.11 -4.89
N PRO A 19 -7.35 -2.18 -4.33
CA PRO A 19 -6.73 -1.04 -3.65
C PRO A 19 -6.45 0.07 -4.68
N GLU A 20 -7.28 1.11 -4.69
CA GLU A 20 -7.10 2.27 -5.57
C GLU A 20 -6.27 3.35 -4.87
N PHE A 21 -5.23 3.81 -5.53
CA PHE A 21 -4.33 4.83 -5.02
C PHE A 21 -4.84 6.23 -5.38
N VAL A 22 -5.00 7.06 -4.34
CA VAL A 22 -5.19 8.50 -4.49
C VAL A 22 -4.04 9.20 -3.75
N PRO A 23 -3.12 9.87 -4.46
CA PRO A 23 -1.94 10.50 -3.86
C PRO A 23 -2.26 11.34 -2.62
N PHE A 24 -1.47 11.14 -1.56
CA PHE A 24 -1.59 11.78 -0.25
C PHE A 24 -2.96 11.66 0.44
N THR A 25 -3.86 10.84 -0.09
CA THR A 25 -5.25 10.76 0.37
C THR A 25 -5.56 9.38 0.92
N SER A 26 -5.40 8.33 0.11
CA SER A 26 -5.82 6.98 0.49
C SER A 26 -5.25 5.87 -0.40
N VAL A 27 -5.31 4.65 0.14
CA VAL A 27 -5.32 3.40 -0.63
C VAL A 27 -6.64 2.69 -0.35
N GLY A 28 -7.48 2.56 -1.38
CA GLY A 28 -8.86 2.09 -1.24
C GLY A 28 -9.61 2.91 -0.19
N ILE A 29 -10.15 2.24 0.82
CA ILE A 29 -10.88 2.90 1.91
C ILE A 29 -9.98 3.51 2.99
N PHE A 30 -8.72 3.10 3.06
CA PHE A 30 -7.81 3.49 4.13
C PHE A 30 -7.21 4.85 3.82
N ARG A 31 -7.62 5.86 4.60
CA ARG A 31 -7.14 7.24 4.46
C ARG A 31 -5.91 7.50 5.32
N PHE A 32 -4.90 8.16 4.76
CA PHE A 32 -3.74 8.61 5.54
C PHE A 32 -4.17 9.61 6.62
N GLY A 33 -3.55 9.54 7.79
CA GLY A 33 -3.89 10.36 8.96
C GLY A 33 -5.25 10.03 9.61
N ALA A 34 -6.03 9.08 9.08
CA ALA A 34 -7.25 8.63 9.74
C ALA A 34 -6.94 7.84 11.01
N ASP A 35 -7.87 7.88 11.97
CA ASP A 35 -7.77 7.04 13.15
C ASP A 35 -8.05 5.58 12.77
N ILE A 36 -7.13 4.67 13.09
CA ILE A 36 -7.22 3.26 12.72
C ILE A 36 -8.49 2.60 13.27
N THR A 37 -9.00 3.08 14.41
CA THR A 37 -10.21 2.53 15.06
C THR A 37 -11.48 2.71 14.23
N GLN A 38 -11.47 3.62 13.25
CA GLN A 38 -12.58 3.80 12.29
C GLN A 38 -12.79 2.56 11.42
N TYR A 39 -11.75 1.74 11.23
CA TYR A 39 -11.77 0.55 10.38
C TYR A 39 -11.91 -0.75 11.19
N LYS A 40 -12.23 -0.69 12.48
CA LYS A 40 -12.23 -1.85 13.40
C LYS A 40 -12.90 -3.11 12.83
N ASN A 41 -14.06 -2.98 12.18
CA ASN A 41 -14.83 -4.11 11.65
C ASN A 41 -14.07 -4.84 10.52
N ILE A 42 -13.24 -4.11 9.78
CA ILE A 42 -12.44 -4.65 8.67
C ILE A 42 -11.13 -5.21 9.22
N LEU A 43 -10.53 -4.52 10.18
CA LEU A 43 -9.29 -4.96 10.83
C LEU A 43 -9.46 -6.23 11.68
N GLU A 44 -10.68 -6.60 12.05
CA GLU A 44 -10.97 -7.90 12.68
C GLU A 44 -10.50 -9.10 11.85
N THR A 45 -10.37 -8.95 10.52
CA THR A 45 -9.82 -9.99 9.65
C THR A 45 -8.32 -9.86 9.43
N PHE A 46 -7.70 -8.73 9.77
CA PHE A 46 -6.28 -8.49 9.54
C PHE A 46 -5.44 -9.16 10.64
N MET A 47 -4.24 -9.59 10.29
CA MET A 47 -3.24 -10.01 11.27
C MET A 47 -2.62 -8.78 11.90
N TYR A 48 -2.68 -8.67 13.22
CA TYR A 48 -2.05 -7.57 13.97
C TYR A 48 -0.64 -7.95 14.40
N GLU A 49 0.29 -7.03 14.17
CA GLU A 49 1.65 -7.11 14.70
C GLU A 49 1.87 -6.02 15.76
N PRO A 50 2.46 -6.39 16.92
CA PRO A 50 2.73 -5.44 17.98
C PRO A 50 3.74 -4.36 17.54
N PRO A 51 3.79 -3.21 18.26
CA PRO A 51 4.65 -2.11 17.86
C PRO A 51 6.13 -2.50 17.77
N ASP A 52 6.80 -2.05 16.71
CA ASP A 52 8.25 -2.15 16.56
C ASP A 52 9.00 -1.19 17.51
N GLU A 53 10.34 -1.15 17.40
CA GLU A 53 11.19 -0.24 18.18
C GLU A 53 10.88 1.26 17.95
N PHE A 54 10.25 1.60 16.82
CA PHE A 54 9.81 2.94 16.47
C PHE A 54 8.37 3.25 16.91
N ARG A 55 7.74 2.31 17.62
CA ARG A 55 6.34 2.33 18.08
C ARG A 55 5.34 2.38 16.92
N THR A 56 5.68 1.74 15.81
CA THR A 56 4.79 1.55 14.67
C THR A 56 4.15 0.18 14.78
N GLU A 57 2.82 0.15 14.77
CA GLU A 57 1.99 -1.05 14.73
C GLU A 57 1.66 -1.41 13.28
N TYR A 58 1.43 -2.68 13.01
CA TYR A 58 1.11 -3.14 11.66
C TYR A 58 -0.14 -4.01 11.63
N TYR A 59 -0.90 -3.87 10.54
CA TYR A 59 -2.06 -4.70 10.24
C TYR A 59 -1.88 -5.27 8.83
N GLU A 60 -1.71 -6.58 8.70
CA GLU A 60 -1.55 -7.27 7.42
C GLU A 60 -2.91 -7.82 6.95
N SER A 61 -3.25 -7.58 5.68
CA SER A 61 -4.46 -8.13 5.08
C SER A 61 -4.39 -9.66 4.95
N PRO A 62 -5.53 -10.38 4.97
CA PRO A 62 -5.54 -11.85 4.89
C PRO A 62 -4.86 -12.47 3.66
N ASP A 63 -4.79 -11.71 2.56
CA ASP A 63 -4.18 -12.10 1.30
C ASP A 63 -2.72 -11.65 1.17
N SER A 64 -2.16 -11.03 2.21
CA SER A 64 -0.81 -10.44 2.23
C SER A 64 -0.57 -9.41 1.13
N ASN A 65 -1.63 -8.78 0.60
CA ASN A 65 -1.48 -7.72 -0.39
C ASN A 65 -1.16 -6.37 0.26
N LEU A 66 -1.75 -6.10 1.43
CA LEU A 66 -1.63 -4.83 2.14
C LEU A 66 -1.01 -5.01 3.53
N LEU A 67 -0.07 -4.13 3.89
CA LEU A 67 0.38 -3.93 5.27
C LEU A 67 0.16 -2.48 5.64
N ILE A 68 -0.67 -2.23 6.66
CA ILE A 68 -1.02 -0.88 7.12
C ILE A 68 -0.13 -0.54 8.31
N ALA A 69 0.70 0.48 8.18
CA ALA A 69 1.52 0.99 9.26
C ALA A 69 0.78 2.10 10.02
N VAL A 70 0.76 1.97 11.34
CA VAL A 70 0.00 2.84 12.23
C VAL A 70 0.90 3.38 13.33
N LYS A 71 0.85 4.69 13.55
CA LYS A 71 1.58 5.35 14.64
C LYS A 71 0.68 6.28 15.40
N LYS A 72 0.63 6.12 16.73
CA LYS A 72 -0.29 6.89 17.60
C LYS A 72 -1.75 6.84 17.11
N ASN A 73 -2.22 5.64 16.76
CA ASN A 73 -3.54 5.36 16.17
C ASN A 73 -3.79 5.97 14.78
N LYS A 74 -2.78 6.54 14.11
CA LYS A 74 -2.93 7.15 12.79
C LYS A 74 -2.30 6.30 11.71
N ILE A 75 -3.02 6.07 10.61
CA ILE A 75 -2.47 5.44 9.41
C ILE A 75 -1.41 6.37 8.85
N ILE A 76 -0.16 5.91 8.81
CA ILE A 76 0.98 6.69 8.30
C ILE A 76 1.42 6.23 6.92
N SER A 77 1.30 4.93 6.63
CA SER A 77 1.61 4.39 5.32
C SER A 77 0.91 3.06 5.09
N ILE A 78 0.81 2.68 3.82
CA ILE A 78 0.22 1.42 3.38
C ILE A 78 1.16 0.82 2.33
N PHE A 79 1.65 -0.37 2.63
CA PHE A 79 2.51 -1.16 1.75
C PHE A 79 1.61 -2.01 0.86
N CYS A 80 1.89 -2.05 -0.42
CA CYS A 80 1.13 -2.79 -1.42
C CYS A 80 2.07 -3.72 -2.18
N TYR A 81 1.80 -5.03 -2.16
CA TYR A 81 2.74 -6.07 -2.64
C TYR A 81 2.29 -6.80 -3.90
N GLN A 82 0.99 -6.95 -4.16
CA GLN A 82 0.46 -7.71 -5.30
C GLN A 82 -0.34 -6.84 -6.25
N GLU A 83 -1.16 -5.94 -5.71
CA GLU A 83 -2.01 -5.05 -6.48
C GLU A 83 -2.09 -3.66 -5.85
N LEU A 84 -2.02 -2.63 -6.71
CA LEU A 84 -2.33 -1.24 -6.38
C LEU A 84 -2.73 -0.52 -7.68
N TYR A 85 -3.95 -0.01 -7.78
CA TYR A 85 -4.46 0.55 -9.02
C TYR A 85 -4.42 2.09 -9.01
N PHE A 86 -3.96 2.68 -10.10
CA PHE A 86 -4.05 4.12 -10.35
C PHE A 86 -4.65 4.34 -11.74
N MET A 87 -5.78 5.07 -11.81
CA MET A 87 -6.52 5.28 -13.06
C MET A 87 -6.82 3.98 -13.85
N GLY A 88 -7.11 2.90 -13.11
CA GLY A 88 -7.42 1.58 -13.69
C GLY A 88 -6.20 0.75 -14.12
N VAL A 89 -4.97 1.24 -13.90
CA VAL A 89 -3.73 0.49 -14.18
C VAL A 89 -3.17 -0.07 -12.88
N ASN A 90 -2.88 -1.38 -12.83
CA ASN A 90 -2.14 -1.95 -11.71
C ASN A 90 -0.67 -1.48 -11.77
N LEU A 91 -0.24 -0.77 -10.74
CA LEU A 91 1.12 -0.26 -10.58
C LEU A 91 2.10 -1.39 -10.25
N ILE A 92 1.65 -2.43 -9.53
CA ILE A 92 2.50 -3.58 -9.19
C ILE A 92 2.70 -4.44 -10.44
N GLY A 93 3.97 -4.77 -10.74
CA GLY A 93 4.39 -5.50 -11.93
C GLY A 93 4.51 -4.66 -13.20
N LEU A 94 4.14 -3.36 -13.14
CA LEU A 94 4.30 -2.43 -14.24
C LEU A 94 5.79 -2.18 -14.52
N ASN A 95 6.14 -1.92 -15.78
CA ASN A 95 7.48 -1.46 -16.11
C ASN A 95 7.76 -0.14 -15.38
N PHE A 96 8.97 0.02 -14.83
CA PHE A 96 9.30 1.17 -14.00
C PHE A 96 9.30 2.51 -14.76
N GLU A 97 9.66 2.50 -16.05
CA GLU A 97 9.54 3.71 -16.88
C GLU A 97 8.09 4.07 -17.16
N ASP A 98 7.23 3.09 -17.42
CA ASP A 98 5.78 3.29 -17.60
C ASP A 98 5.15 3.84 -16.30
N PHE A 99 5.56 3.32 -15.14
CA PHE A 99 5.16 3.84 -13.83
C PHE A 99 5.50 5.32 -13.71
N LYS A 100 6.75 5.72 -14.00
CA LYS A 100 7.14 7.14 -13.96
C LYS A 100 6.32 7.96 -14.94
N GLN A 101 6.05 7.45 -16.15
CA GLN A 101 5.26 8.15 -17.15
C GLN A 101 3.82 8.42 -16.68
N LEU A 102 3.18 7.49 -15.97
CA LEU A 102 1.83 7.67 -15.41
C LEU A 102 1.72 8.89 -14.48
N PHE A 103 2.81 9.21 -13.78
CA PHE A 103 2.90 10.34 -12.86
C PHE A 103 3.65 11.55 -13.47
N HIS A 104 3.79 11.59 -14.79
CA HIS A 104 4.48 12.68 -15.51
C HIS A 104 5.96 12.85 -15.15
N HIS A 105 6.65 11.72 -14.93
CA HIS A 105 8.06 11.63 -14.53
C HIS A 105 8.38 12.44 -13.26
N PRO A 106 7.79 12.04 -12.11
CA PRO A 106 8.05 12.70 -10.85
C PRO A 106 9.54 12.57 -10.49
N LYS A 107 10.06 13.55 -9.77
CA LYS A 107 11.44 13.47 -9.28
C LYS A 107 11.55 12.42 -8.19
N SER A 108 12.54 11.53 -8.34
CA SER A 108 12.96 10.63 -7.27
C SER A 108 14.12 11.23 -6.48
N TYR A 109 14.11 11.09 -5.16
CA TYR A 109 15.18 11.52 -4.27
C TYR A 109 15.77 10.33 -3.52
N GLY A 110 17.09 10.15 -3.61
CA GLY A 110 17.74 8.97 -3.03
C GLY A 110 17.37 7.71 -3.83
N VAL A 111 18.39 6.92 -4.16
CA VAL A 111 18.18 5.57 -4.69
C VAL A 111 19.01 4.67 -3.80
N ASP A 112 18.33 3.91 -2.97
CA ASP A 112 18.97 2.90 -2.13
C ASP A 112 18.96 1.56 -2.88
N GLU A 113 20.08 0.85 -2.79
CA GLU A 113 20.27 -0.46 -3.41
C GLU A 113 20.29 -1.53 -2.31
N TYR A 114 19.36 -2.48 -2.39
CA TYR A 114 19.23 -3.59 -1.44
C TYR A 114 19.46 -4.92 -2.13
N TYR A 115 20.30 -5.78 -1.53
CA TYR A 115 20.38 -7.19 -1.87
C TYR A 115 19.53 -7.98 -0.89
N LEU A 116 18.36 -8.40 -1.34
CA LEU A 116 17.59 -9.39 -0.59
C LEU A 116 18.42 -10.68 -0.56
N SER A 117 18.55 -11.28 0.63
CA SER A 117 19.53 -12.33 0.95
C SER A 117 19.49 -13.57 0.04
N ASN A 118 18.40 -13.75 -0.70
CA ASN A 118 18.18 -14.89 -1.61
C ASN A 118 18.12 -14.49 -3.09
N GLU A 119 18.42 -13.23 -3.43
CA GLU A 119 18.35 -12.72 -4.80
C GLU A 119 19.74 -12.40 -5.36
N SER A 120 19.96 -12.72 -6.64
CA SER A 120 21.20 -12.43 -7.36
C SER A 120 21.22 -11.05 -8.02
N TYR A 121 20.17 -10.26 -7.81
CA TYR A 121 19.98 -8.94 -8.39
C TYR A 121 19.53 -7.98 -7.29
N PRO A 122 19.88 -6.69 -7.41
CA PRO A 122 19.45 -5.68 -6.45
C PRO A 122 17.96 -5.36 -6.62
N THR A 123 17.35 -4.93 -5.52
CA THR A 123 16.12 -4.13 -5.51
C THR A 123 16.52 -2.67 -5.28
N TYR A 124 16.00 -1.77 -6.12
CA TYR A 124 16.22 -0.33 -5.99
C TYR A 124 14.99 0.33 -5.36
N VAL A 125 15.23 1.23 -4.40
CA VAL A 125 14.18 1.94 -3.68
C VAL A 125 14.24 3.41 -4.05
N TYR A 126 13.11 3.94 -4.52
CA TYR A 126 12.97 5.31 -5.00
C TYR A 126 11.92 6.05 -4.17
N GLU A 127 12.26 7.22 -3.63
CA GLU A 127 11.32 8.10 -2.95
C GLU A 127 10.77 9.14 -3.92
N PHE A 128 9.44 9.22 -4.03
CA PHE A 128 8.73 10.19 -4.87
C PHE A 128 7.85 11.11 -4.02
N ASP A 129 8.48 12.09 -3.39
CA ASP A 129 7.82 13.10 -2.53
C ASP A 129 6.69 13.86 -3.22
N GLU A 130 6.72 13.99 -4.56
CA GLU A 130 5.70 14.71 -5.34
C GLU A 130 4.36 13.98 -5.39
N ILE A 131 4.36 12.67 -5.13
CA ILE A 131 3.16 11.81 -5.19
C ILE A 131 2.96 10.98 -3.91
N GLY A 132 3.86 11.07 -2.94
CA GLY A 132 3.71 10.44 -1.63
C GLY A 132 3.90 8.93 -1.67
N VAL A 133 4.84 8.45 -2.49
CA VAL A 133 5.15 7.01 -2.56
C VAL A 133 6.64 6.74 -2.53
N GLN A 134 6.99 5.63 -1.89
CA GLN A 134 8.25 4.93 -2.11
C GLN A 134 7.98 3.77 -3.08
N ALA A 135 8.70 3.69 -4.19
CA ALA A 135 8.57 2.60 -5.15
C ALA A 135 9.80 1.70 -5.12
N TRP A 136 9.57 0.40 -5.03
CA TRP A 136 10.62 -0.60 -5.06
C TRP A 136 10.61 -1.24 -6.44
N GLU A 137 11.78 -1.29 -7.05
CA GLU A 137 11.98 -1.78 -8.41
C GLU A 137 12.93 -2.96 -8.40
N ALA A 138 12.54 -4.02 -9.11
CA ALA A 138 13.45 -5.10 -9.43
C ALA A 138 13.26 -5.55 -10.88
N LYS A 139 14.37 -5.70 -11.61
CA LYS A 139 14.42 -6.14 -13.01
C LYS A 139 13.54 -5.32 -13.97
N GLY A 140 13.55 -4.01 -13.80
CA GLY A 140 12.78 -3.02 -14.54
C GLY A 140 11.29 -2.98 -14.19
N LYS A 141 10.86 -3.58 -13.07
CA LYS A 141 9.45 -3.65 -12.68
C LYS A 141 9.22 -3.17 -11.26
N VAL A 142 8.10 -2.50 -11.04
CA VAL A 142 7.62 -2.17 -9.69
C VAL A 142 7.23 -3.47 -8.98
N VAL A 143 7.82 -3.72 -7.81
CA VAL A 143 7.53 -4.91 -6.99
C VAL A 143 6.80 -4.57 -5.69
N THR A 144 7.01 -3.36 -5.16
CA THR A 144 6.31 -2.85 -3.98
C THR A 144 6.05 -1.36 -4.15
N ILE A 145 4.90 -0.89 -3.68
CA ILE A 145 4.65 0.52 -3.45
C ILE A 145 4.32 0.72 -1.97
N ILE A 146 5.01 1.65 -1.32
CA ILE A 146 4.66 2.13 0.01
C ILE A 146 4.07 3.53 -0.17
N ALA A 147 2.77 3.66 0.01
CA ALA A 147 2.08 4.94 -0.12
C ALA A 147 1.91 5.59 1.26
N GLY A 148 2.11 6.90 1.34
CA GLY A 148 1.96 7.69 2.56
C GLY A 148 1.31 9.05 2.30
N GLY A 149 0.92 9.72 3.37
CA GLY A 149 0.30 11.05 3.34
C GLY A 149 0.47 11.81 4.65
#